data_AF-A0AAV5BC81-F1
#
_entry.id   AF-A0AAV5BC81-F1
#
_cell.length_a   1.000
_cell.length_b   1.000
_cell.length_c   1.000
_cell.angle_alpha   90.00
_cell.angle_beta   90.00
_cell.angle_gamma   90.00
#
_symmetry.space_group_name_H-M   'P 1'
#
loop_
_entity.id
_entity.type
_entity.pdbx_description
1 polymer ?
#
loop_
_entity_poly.entity_id
_entity_poly.type
_entity_poly.pdbx_seq_one_letter_code
_entity_poly.pdbx_strand_id
1 'polypeptide(L)' 'MLSIRLSEKTERDLKEIAEFEGLNVSDYVRNLITEKIEDFYDLQAYQDGKKAFEKEPVTYSFEDVGKMLGIR' A
#
# COMPACT_ATOMS: atom_id res chain seq x y z
N MET A 1 -6.83 -3.02 21.54
CA MET A 1 -5.69 -3.93 21.79
C MET A 1 -5.86 -5.13 20.88
N LEU A 2 -4.89 -5.39 20.01
CA LEU A 2 -4.86 -6.57 19.14
C LEU A 2 -4.03 -7.63 19.85
N SER A 3 -4.54 -8.85 19.98
CA SER A 3 -3.84 -9.97 20.61
C SER A 3 -3.80 -11.13 19.64
N ILE A 4 -2.59 -11.59 19.32
CA ILE A 4 -2.34 -12.70 18.40
C ILE A 4 -1.51 -13.74 19.14
N ARG A 5 -1.90 -15.02 19.03
CA ARG A 5 -1.11 -16.11 19.58
C ARG A 5 -0.01 -16.49 18.59
N LEU A 6 1.23 -16.47 19.03
CA LEU A 6 2.40 -16.85 18.24
C LEU A 6 3.05 -18.10 18.82
N SER A 7 3.80 -18.82 17.99
CA SER A 7 4.75 -19.81 18.49
C SER A 7 5.95 -19.09 19.13
N GLU A 8 6.66 -19.74 20.05
CA GLU A 8 7.85 -19.16 20.69
C GLU A 8 8.90 -18.72 19.65
N LYS A 9 9.10 -19.53 18.60
CA LYS A 9 10.02 -19.19 17.51
C LYS A 9 9.56 -17.93 16.77
N THR A 10 8.29 -17.87 16.38
CA THR A 10 7.75 -16.72 15.65
C THR A 10 7.79 -15.45 16.49
N GLU A 11 7.52 -15.55 17.79
CA GLU A 11 7.61 -14.41 18.71
C GLU A 11 9.04 -13.88 18.81
N ARG A 12 10.04 -14.78 18.90
CA ARG A 12 11.45 -14.38 18.90
C ARG A 12 11.84 -13.69 17.58
N ASP A 13 11.55 -14.32 16.45
CA ASP A 13 11.90 -13.78 15.14
C ASP A 13 11.23 -12.39 14.91
N LEU A 14 9.98 -12.22 15.37
CA LEU A 14 9.25 -10.96 15.29
C LEU A 14 9.84 -9.86 16.17
N LYS A 15 10.35 -10.20 17.36
CA LYS A 15 11.05 -9.25 18.23
C LYS A 15 12.38 -8.82 17.63
N GLU A 16 13.16 -9.77 17.13
CA GLU A 16 14.47 -9.49 16.52
C GLU A 16 14.36 -8.54 15.33
N ILE A 17 13.38 -8.74 14.44
CA ILE A 17 13.18 -7.86 13.29
C ILE A 17 12.66 -6.47 13.70
N ALA A 18 11.73 -6.40 14.65
CA ALA A 18 11.22 -5.11 15.14
C ALA A 18 12.36 -4.30 15.78
N GLU A 19 13.20 -4.94 16.62
CA GLU A 19 14.37 -4.31 17.23
C GLU A 19 15.41 -3.87 16.19
N PHE A 20 15.66 -4.70 15.16
CA PHE A 20 16.55 -4.35 14.05
C PHE A 20 16.08 -3.08 13.32
N GLU A 21 14.78 -2.91 13.16
CA GLU A 21 14.17 -1.70 12.58
C GLU A 21 14.01 -0.54 13.58
N GLY A 22 14.40 -0.72 14.84
CA GLY A 22 14.28 0.30 15.88
C GLY A 22 12.83 0.56 16.33
N LEU A 23 11.94 -0.40 16.10
CA LEU A 23 10.51 -0.34 16.44
C LEU A 23 10.18 -1.33 17.58
N ASN A 24 9.09 -1.06 18.30
CA ASN A 24 8.50 -2.13 19.12
C ASN A 24 7.62 -3.04 18.26
N VAL A 25 7.35 -4.25 18.75
CA VAL A 25 6.57 -5.26 18.03
C VAL A 25 5.18 -4.76 17.62
N SER A 26 4.51 -3.95 18.46
CA SER A 26 3.16 -3.46 18.15
C SER A 26 3.18 -2.47 16.99
N ASP A 27 4.17 -1.59 16.95
CA ASP A 27 4.35 -0.61 15.88
C ASP A 27 4.74 -1.30 14.57
N TYR A 28 5.70 -2.23 14.63
CA TYR A 28 6.11 -3.02 13.46
C TYR A 28 4.92 -3.78 12.85
N VAL A 29 4.14 -4.50 13.67
CA VAL A 29 2.95 -5.23 13.20
C VAL A 29 1.89 -4.28 12.65
N ARG A 30 1.69 -3.11 13.26
CA ARG A 30 0.74 -2.12 12.75
C ARG A 30 1.16 -1.60 11.38
N ASN A 31 2.43 -1.27 11.20
CA ASN A 31 2.96 -0.81 9.92
C ASN A 31 2.80 -1.87 8.83
N LEU A 32 3.18 -3.12 9.11
CA LEU A 32 2.99 -4.22 8.17
C LEU A 32 1.53 -4.41 7.75
N ILE A 33 0.59 -4.33 8.69
CA ILE A 33 -0.84 -4.44 8.38
C ILE A 33 -1.27 -3.27 7.50
N THR A 34 -0.85 -2.04 7.82
CA THR A 34 -1.16 -0.85 7.01
C THR A 34 -0.61 -0.98 5.59
N GLU A 35 0.67 -1.34 5.43
CA GLU A 35 1.30 -1.54 4.12
C GLU A 35 0.56 -2.61 3.30
N LYS A 36 0.17 -3.73 3.92
CA LYS A 36 -0.59 -4.78 3.24
C LYS A 36 -1.97 -4.30 2.80
N ILE A 37 -2.63 -3.47 3.61
CA ILE A 37 -3.91 -2.86 3.24
C ILE A 37 -3.72 -1.90 2.06
N GLU A 38 -2.69 -1.07 2.07
CA GLU A 38 -2.35 -0.15 0.98
C GLU A 38 -2.05 -0.92 -0.32
N ASP A 39 -1.24 -1.98 -0.27
CA ASP A 39 -0.98 -2.87 -1.41
C ASP A 39 -2.28 -3.36 -2.08
N PHE A 40 -3.29 -3.73 -1.28
CA PHE A 40 -4.58 -4.18 -1.80
C PHE A 40 -5.35 -3.06 -2.50
N TYR A 41 -5.36 -1.86 -1.91
CA TYR A 41 -6.04 -0.71 -2.52
C TYR A 41 -5.32 -0.25 -3.79
N ASP A 42 -3.99 -0.21 -3.79
CA ASP A 42 -3.18 0.14 -4.96
C ASP A 42 -3.39 -0.85 -6.10
N LEU A 43 -3.42 -2.15 -5.80
CA LEU A 43 -3.69 -3.18 -6.81
C LEU A 43 -5.10 -3.03 -7.41
N GLN A 44 -6.09 -2.75 -6.57
CA GLN A 44 -7.46 -2.52 -7.03
C GLN A 44 -7.56 -1.27 -7.92
N ALA A 45 -6.95 -0.16 -7.50
CA ALA A 45 -6.91 1.09 -8.26
C ALA A 45 -6.25 0.89 -9.63
N TYR A 46 -5.14 0.14 -9.69
CA TYR A 46 -4.50 -0.23 -10.93
C TYR A 46 -5.42 -1.06 -11.84
N GLN A 47 -6.07 -2.09 -11.30
CA GLN A 47 -6.97 -2.95 -12.08
C GLN A 47 -8.15 -2.16 -12.65
N ASP A 48 -8.75 -1.29 -11.86
CA ASP A 48 -9.88 -0.45 -12.28
C ASP A 48 -9.45 0.56 -13.35
N GLY A 49 -8.33 1.25 -13.14
CA GLY A 49 -7.75 2.18 -14.11
C GLY A 49 -7.38 1.50 -15.42
N LYS A 50 -6.74 0.34 -15.36
CA LYS A 50 -6.38 -0.47 -16.54
C LYS A 50 -7.63 -0.91 -17.30
N LYS A 51 -8.64 -1.43 -16.61
CA LYS A 51 -9.90 -1.87 -17.24
C LYS A 51 -10.65 -0.70 -17.90
N ALA A 52 -10.65 0.48 -17.29
CA ALA A 52 -11.23 1.67 -17.89
C ALA A 52 -10.47 2.08 -19.16
N PHE A 53 -9.14 2.09 -19.10
CA PHE A 53 -8.28 2.41 -20.25
C PHE A 53 -8.40 1.38 -21.38
N GLU A 54 -8.45 0.08 -21.08
CA GLU A 54 -8.61 -0.95 -22.11
C GLU A 54 -9.95 -0.86 -22.84
N LYS A 55 -11.00 -0.37 -22.17
CA LYS A 55 -12.30 -0.09 -22.81
C LYS A 55 -12.26 1.13 -23.72
N GLU A 56 -11.55 2.17 -23.31
CA GLU A 56 -11.41 3.43 -24.04
C GLU A 56 -9.98 3.97 -23.89
N PRO A 57 -9.06 3.57 -24.80
CA PRO A 57 -7.62 3.82 -24.64
C PRO A 57 -7.25 5.23 -25.09
N VAL A 58 -7.81 6.24 -24.42
CA VAL A 58 -7.50 7.65 -24.66
C VAL A 58 -6.36 8.08 -23.75
N THR A 59 -5.39 8.78 -24.34
CA THR A 59 -4.29 9.40 -23.61
C THR A 59 -4.29 10.90 -23.91
N TYR A 60 -3.86 11.70 -22.94
CA TYR A 60 -3.78 13.14 -23.06
C TYR A 60 -2.35 13.59 -22.83
N SER A 61 -1.87 14.52 -23.63
CA SER A 61 -0.58 15.15 -23.36
C SER A 61 -0.68 16.06 -22.13
N PHE A 62 0.46 16.46 -21.59
CA PHE A 62 0.51 17.42 -20.49
C PHE A 62 -0.21 18.75 -20.84
N GLU A 63 -0.10 19.21 -22.08
CA GLU A 63 -0.81 20.42 -22.56
C GLU A 63 -2.32 20.21 -22.60
N ASP A 64 -2.78 19.06 -23.07
CA ASP A 64 -4.21 18.75 -23.16
C ASP A 64 -4.86 18.73 -21.78
N VAL A 65 -4.19 18.09 -20.80
CA VAL A 65 -4.65 18.06 -19.41
C VAL A 65 -4.66 19.46 -18.79
N GLY A 66 -3.64 20.28 -19.06
CA GLY A 66 -3.59 21.67 -18.59
C GLY A 66 -4.79 22.50 -19.05
N LYS A 67 -5.16 22.36 -20.33
CA LYS A 67 -6.35 22.99 -20.93
C LYS A 67 -7.64 22.45 -20.32
N MET A 68 -7.77 21.13 -20.14
CA MET A 68 -8.98 20.52 -19.55
C MET A 68 -9.25 20.95 -18.12
N LEU A 69 -8.19 21.11 -17.33
CA LEU A 69 -8.29 21.51 -15.92
C LEU A 69 -8.33 23.03 -15.74
N GLY A 70 -8.14 23.82 -16.80
CA GLY A 70 -8.17 25.28 -16.74
C GLY A 70 -6.99 25.89 -15.96
N ILE A 71 -5.88 25.16 -15.87
CA ILE A 71 -4.69 25.55 -15.10
C ILE A 71 -3.52 25.98 -15.99
N ARG A 72 -3.67 25.91 -17.33
CA ARG A 72 -2.68 26.35 -18.29
C ARG A 72 -3.26 26.58 -19.69
#